data_AF-A0A165RCZ1-F1
#
_entry.id   AF-A0A165RCZ1-F1
#
_cell.length_a   1.000
_cell.length_b   1.000
_cell.length_c   1.000
_cell.angle_alpha   90.00
_cell.angle_beta   90.00
_cell.angle_gamma   90.00
#
_symmetry.space_group_name_H-M   'P 1'
#
loop_
_entity.id
_entity.type
_entity.pdbx_description
1 polymer ?
#
loop_
_entity_poly.entity_id
_entity_poly.type
_entity_poly.pdbx_seq_one_letter_code
_entity_poly.pdbx_strand_id
1 'polypeptide(L)'
;MPEQNLRKTSLLWLFCNPFGRISKGVYWLATALIFCVLSIAVNVATSSLADTYIENGTSDLTLAQAYSDLLTTNPLLYPLLLIANFMVFMLVIKRLQDRGVTGFVALTLFLPFLNLLVPIIVGFLKSQEGPNKYGPASNTRPLQRKK
;
A
#
# COMPACT_ATOMS: atom_id res chain seq x y z
N MET A 1 16.92 -6.34 -30.91
CA MET A 1 15.89 -5.56 -30.20
C MET A 1 16.43 -4.15 -29.99
N PRO A 2 15.69 -3.07 -30.33
CA PRO A 2 16.18 -1.72 -30.10
C PRO A 2 16.39 -1.48 -28.60
N GLU A 3 17.48 -0.79 -28.22
CA GLU A 3 17.72 -0.40 -26.83
C GLU A 3 16.54 0.42 -26.31
N GLN A 4 15.78 -0.17 -25.39
CA GLN A 4 14.70 0.52 -24.71
C GLN A 4 15.30 1.37 -23.59
N ASN A 5 15.08 2.69 -23.64
CA ASN A 5 15.60 3.63 -22.67
C ASN A 5 14.77 3.55 -21.36
N LEU A 6 15.05 2.51 -20.56
CA LEU A 6 14.36 2.20 -19.30
C LEU A 6 14.76 3.22 -18.23
N ARG A 7 13.78 3.89 -17.61
CA ARG A 7 14.05 4.72 -16.43
C ARG A 7 14.36 3.81 -15.22
N LYS A 8 15.41 4.17 -14.48
CA LYS A 8 15.80 3.50 -13.22
C LYS A 8 14.62 3.40 -12.24
N THR A 9 14.40 2.22 -11.66
CA THR A 9 13.47 2.01 -10.56
C THR A 9 14.09 2.46 -9.23
N SER A 10 13.27 3.01 -8.33
CA SER A 10 13.71 3.48 -6.99
C SER A 10 12.56 3.26 -6.00
N LEU A 11 12.85 3.17 -4.70
CA LEU A 11 11.84 3.00 -3.65
C LEU A 11 10.78 4.10 -3.68
N LEU A 12 11.19 5.36 -3.91
CA LEU A 12 10.26 6.48 -4.06
C LEU A 12 9.31 6.28 -5.24
N TRP A 13 9.75 5.61 -6.31
CA TRP A 13 8.85 5.25 -7.40
C TRP A 13 7.93 4.10 -7.05
N LEU A 14 8.39 3.15 -6.26
CA LEU A 14 7.57 2.01 -5.85
C LEU A 14 6.39 2.49 -4.98
N PHE A 15 6.66 3.37 -4.01
CA PHE A 15 5.67 3.78 -3.01
C PHE A 15 4.92 5.07 -3.34
N CYS A 16 5.50 6.01 -4.10
CA CYS A 16 4.91 7.36 -4.27
C CYS A 16 4.53 7.70 -5.71
N ASN A 17 4.71 6.80 -6.68
CA ASN A 17 4.43 7.10 -8.10
C ASN A 17 3.42 6.09 -8.68
N PRO A 18 2.30 6.50 -9.28
CA PRO A 18 1.29 5.57 -9.80
C PRO A 18 1.66 4.92 -11.14
N PHE A 19 2.69 5.40 -11.83
CA PHE A 19 2.98 4.97 -13.20
C PHE A 19 3.99 3.83 -13.26
N GLY A 20 3.66 2.78 -13.99
CA GLY A 20 4.54 1.65 -14.31
C GLY A 20 3.96 0.32 -13.86
N ARG A 21 4.77 -0.73 -14.00
CA ARG A 21 4.34 -2.12 -13.81
C ARG A 21 5.10 -2.76 -12.67
N ILE A 22 4.43 -3.56 -11.85
CA ILE A 22 5.06 -4.35 -10.78
C ILE A 22 4.65 -5.81 -10.87
N SER A 23 5.60 -6.72 -10.63
CA SER A 23 5.34 -8.16 -10.55
C SER A 23 4.64 -8.51 -9.24
N LYS A 24 3.98 -9.68 -9.22
CA LYS A 24 3.33 -10.21 -8.00
C LYS A 24 4.29 -10.30 -6.80
N GLY A 25 5.54 -10.69 -7.02
CA GLY A 25 6.54 -10.83 -5.95
C GLY A 25 6.88 -9.49 -5.30
N VAL A 26 7.14 -8.46 -6.10
CA VAL A 26 7.43 -7.11 -5.59
C VAL A 26 6.20 -6.51 -4.91
N TYR A 27 5.01 -6.76 -5.46
CA TYR A 27 3.75 -6.33 -4.85
C TYR A 27 3.56 -6.89 -3.43
N TRP A 28 3.68 -8.21 -3.26
CA TRP A 28 3.53 -8.85 -1.95
C TRP A 28 4.62 -8.45 -0.98
N LEU A 29 5.86 -8.32 -1.44
CA LEU A 29 6.98 -7.90 -0.59
C LEU A 29 6.83 -6.45 -0.12
N ALA A 30 6.43 -5.52 -1.01
CA ALA A 30 6.19 -4.13 -0.67
C ALA A 30 4.97 -3.98 0.27
N THR A 31 3.91 -4.75 0.01
CA THR A 31 2.72 -4.77 0.86
C THR A 31 3.06 -5.33 2.25
N ALA A 32 3.76 -6.46 2.32
CA ALA A 32 4.23 -7.05 3.58
C ALA A 32 5.12 -6.08 4.37
N LEU A 33 6.03 -5.36 3.70
CA LEU A 33 6.86 -4.34 4.35
C LEU A 33 6.01 -3.24 4.99
N ILE A 34 4.99 -2.72 4.29
CA ILE A 34 4.06 -1.73 4.83
C ILE A 34 3.33 -2.31 6.06
N PHE A 35 2.81 -3.53 5.97
CA PHE A 35 2.13 -4.19 7.09
C PHE A 35 3.06 -4.44 8.28
N CYS A 36 4.32 -4.79 8.07
CA CYS A 36 5.31 -4.94 9.14
C CYS A 36 5.53 -3.61 9.88
N VAL A 37 5.74 -2.51 9.15
CA VAL A 37 5.92 -1.18 9.74
C VAL A 37 4.67 -0.75 10.52
N LEU A 38 3.48 -0.96 9.95
CA LEU A 38 2.21 -0.68 10.65
C LEU A 38 2.03 -1.54 11.89
N SER A 39 2.36 -2.83 11.83
CA SER A 39 2.22 -3.75 12.96
C SER A 39 3.12 -3.34 14.12
N ILE A 40 4.36 -2.92 13.84
CA ILE A 40 5.27 -2.40 14.86
C ILE A 40 4.71 -1.10 15.46
N ALA A 41 4.25 -0.16 14.62
CA ALA A 41 3.71 1.11 15.10
C ALA A 41 2.46 0.92 15.98
N VAL A 42 1.54 0.05 15.57
CA VAL A 42 0.33 -0.29 16.34
C VAL A 42 0.69 -1.02 17.63
N ASN A 43 1.66 -1.95 17.59
CA ASN A 43 2.11 -2.65 18.80
C ASN A 43 2.69 -1.67 19.82
N VAL A 44 3.57 -0.76 19.40
CA VAL A 44 4.12 0.29 20.28
C VAL A 44 3.02 1.20 20.84
N ALA A 45 2.10 1.65 19.98
CA ALA A 45 1.00 2.54 20.37
C ALA A 45 0.00 1.88 21.34
N THR A 46 -0.19 0.57 21.24
CA THR A 46 -1.09 -0.18 22.12
C THR A 46 -0.43 -0.48 23.47
N SER A 47 0.86 -0.83 23.47
CA SER A 47 1.62 -1.08 24.69
C SER A 47 1.68 0.16 25.59
N SER A 48 1.81 1.36 25.03
CA SER A 48 1.83 2.61 25.82
C SER A 48 0.51 2.90 26.55
N LEU A 49 -0.61 2.42 26.02
CA LEU A 49 -1.93 2.55 26.65
C LEU A 49 -2.23 1.42 27.62
N ALA A 50 -1.72 0.22 27.33
CA ALA A 50 -1.93 -0.96 28.17
C ALA A 50 -1.45 -0.71 29.61
N ASP A 51 -0.28 -0.09 29.78
CA ASP A 51 0.26 0.26 31.09
C ASP A 51 -0.71 1.20 31.85
N THR A 52 -1.28 2.19 31.16
CA THR A 52 -2.23 3.14 31.75
C THR A 52 -3.53 2.46 32.19
N TYR A 53 -4.07 1.53 31.40
CA TYR A 53 -5.32 0.85 31.76
C TYR A 53 -5.14 -0.21 32.85
N ILE A 54 -3.99 -0.87 32.89
CA ILE A 54 -3.64 -1.82 33.96
C ILE A 54 -3.56 -1.08 35.31
N GLU A 55 -2.93 0.09 35.35
CA GLU A 55 -2.81 0.91 36.57
C GLU A 55 -4.16 1.47 37.04
N ASN A 56 -5.02 1.89 36.12
CA ASN A 56 -6.31 2.51 36.46
C ASN A 56 -7.44 1.49 36.78
N GLY A 57 -7.18 0.18 36.70
CA GLY A 57 -8.15 -0.86 37.06
C GLY A 57 -9.43 -0.87 36.21
N THR A 58 -9.38 -0.31 35.00
CA THR A 58 -10.54 -0.19 34.10
C THR A 58 -10.96 -1.56 33.58
N SER A 59 -12.07 -2.08 34.08
CA SER A 59 -12.64 -3.38 33.68
C SER A 59 -13.64 -3.29 32.51
N ASP A 60 -14.17 -2.09 32.23
CA ASP A 60 -15.22 -1.87 31.23
C ASP A 60 -14.77 -0.90 30.12
N LEU A 61 -13.77 -1.30 29.33
CA LEU A 61 -13.36 -0.55 28.13
C LEU A 61 -14.24 -0.93 26.94
N THR A 62 -14.99 0.04 26.42
CA THR A 62 -15.65 -0.14 25.11
C THR A 62 -14.64 -0.02 23.98
N LEU A 63 -14.91 -0.70 22.86
CA LEU A 63 -14.07 -0.62 21.66
C LEU A 63 -13.92 0.82 21.15
N ALA A 64 -14.97 1.63 21.26
CA ALA A 64 -14.96 3.03 20.82
C ALA A 64 -14.01 3.90 21.67
N GLN A 65 -13.99 3.71 22.99
CA GLN A 65 -13.08 4.42 23.89
C GLN A 65 -11.63 4.01 23.66
N ALA A 66 -11.37 2.71 23.48
CA ALA A 66 -10.03 2.24 23.16
C ALA A 66 -9.49 2.87 21.85
N TYR A 67 -10.35 3.01 20.83
CA TYR A 67 -9.96 3.72 19.60
C TYR A 67 -9.72 5.22 19.82
N SER A 68 -10.58 5.91 20.56
CA SER A 68 -10.37 7.35 20.81
C SER A 68 -9.07 7.61 21.57
N ASP A 69 -8.79 6.79 22.58
CA ASP A 69 -7.64 6.95 23.45
C ASP A 69 -6.33 6.60 22.72
N LEU A 70 -6.40 5.61 21.82
CA LEU A 70 -5.29 5.28 20.93
C LEU A 70 -4.90 6.44 20.03
N LEU A 71 -5.88 7.12 19.44
CA LEU A 71 -5.63 8.24 18.53
C LEU A 71 -5.21 9.51 19.28
N THR A 72 -5.75 9.77 20.47
CA THR A 72 -5.41 10.96 21.27
C THR A 72 -4.00 10.85 21.84
N THR A 73 -3.62 9.67 22.33
CA THR A 73 -2.29 9.39 22.88
C THR A 73 -1.23 9.31 21.80
N ASN A 74 -1.58 8.80 20.61
CA ASN A 74 -0.65 8.62 19.50
C ASN A 74 -1.10 9.40 18.25
N PRO A 75 -1.02 10.75 18.26
CA PRO A 75 -1.52 11.57 17.14
C PRO A 75 -0.78 11.31 15.82
N LEU A 76 0.46 10.81 15.87
CA LEU A 76 1.26 10.43 14.69
C LEU A 76 0.74 9.17 13.99
N LEU A 77 -0.12 8.38 14.64
CA LEU A 77 -0.69 7.18 14.05
C LEU A 77 -1.60 7.52 12.86
N TYR A 78 -2.34 8.63 12.93
CA TYR A 78 -3.23 9.05 11.85
C TYR A 78 -2.50 9.36 10.52
N PRO A 79 -1.50 10.27 10.47
CA PRO A 79 -0.76 10.51 9.23
C PRO A 79 0.01 9.26 8.77
N LEU A 80 0.49 8.41 9.67
CA LEU A 80 1.14 7.16 9.30
C LEU A 80 0.17 6.21 8.57
N LEU A 81 -1.04 6.01 9.11
CA LEU A 81 -2.07 5.18 8.47
C LEU A 81 -2.48 5.75 7.12
N LEU A 82 -2.60 7.08 7.00
CA LEU A 82 -2.91 7.75 5.74
C LEU A 82 -1.82 7.51 4.68
N ILE A 83 -0.55 7.68 5.06
CA ILE A 83 0.60 7.44 4.18
C ILE A 83 0.66 5.97 3.76
N ALA A 84 0.45 5.04 4.69
CA ALA A 84 0.45 3.62 4.37
C ALA A 84 -0.66 3.24 3.39
N ASN A 85 -1.88 3.75 3.58
CA ASN A 85 -3.00 3.55 2.65
C ASN A 85 -2.69 4.15 1.28
N PHE A 86 -2.08 5.34 1.23
CA PHE A 86 -1.63 5.96 -0.01
C PHE A 86 -0.59 5.09 -0.75
N MET A 87 0.37 4.51 -0.02
CA MET A 87 1.36 3.60 -0.62
C MET A 87 0.71 2.33 -1.18
N VAL A 88 -0.23 1.72 -0.45
CA VAL A 88 -0.99 0.56 -0.93
C VAL A 88 -1.79 0.91 -2.19
N PHE A 89 -2.43 2.08 -2.21
CA PHE A 89 -3.16 2.59 -3.38
C PHE A 89 -2.24 2.69 -4.60
N MET A 90 -1.03 3.23 -4.44
CA MET A 90 -0.02 3.29 -5.51
C MET A 90 0.38 1.91 -6.03
N LEU A 91 0.58 0.94 -5.12
CA LEU A 91 0.92 -0.44 -5.49
C LEU A 91 -0.23 -1.09 -6.29
N VAL A 92 -1.48 -0.93 -5.85
CA VAL A 92 -2.64 -1.50 -6.55
C VAL A 92 -2.80 -0.90 -7.95
N ILE A 93 -2.61 0.42 -8.10
CA ILE A 93 -2.60 1.06 -9.42
C ILE A 93 -1.57 0.39 -10.35
N LYS A 94 -0.32 0.24 -9.90
CA LYS A 94 0.73 -0.38 -10.72
C LYS A 94 0.43 -1.85 -11.04
N ARG A 95 -0.23 -2.57 -10.13
CA ARG A 95 -0.60 -3.98 -10.33
C ARG A 95 -1.75 -4.10 -11.36
N LEU A 96 -2.70 -3.17 -11.36
CA LEU A 96 -3.72 -3.05 -12.40
C LEU A 96 -3.09 -2.70 -13.76
N GLN A 97 -2.15 -1.76 -13.79
CA GLN A 97 -1.41 -1.38 -14.99
C GLN A 97 -0.54 -2.52 -15.54
N ASP A 98 -0.01 -3.40 -14.68
CA ASP A 98 0.72 -4.59 -15.13
C ASP A 98 -0.17 -5.59 -15.90
N ARG A 99 -1.49 -5.47 -15.77
CA ARG A 99 -2.47 -6.24 -16.55
C ARG A 99 -3.04 -5.48 -17.76
N GLY A 100 -2.58 -4.25 -18.01
CA GLY A 100 -3.14 -3.38 -19.04
C GLY A 100 -4.47 -2.74 -18.66
N VAL A 101 -4.92 -2.90 -17.40
CA VAL A 101 -6.14 -2.26 -16.88
C VAL A 101 -5.82 -0.84 -16.46
N THR A 102 -6.82 0.05 -16.54
CA THR A 102 -6.67 1.43 -16.13
C THR A 102 -6.47 1.55 -14.61
N GLY A 103 -5.60 2.47 -14.19
CA GLY A 103 -5.39 2.76 -12.77
C GLY A 103 -6.64 3.28 -12.05
N PHE A 104 -7.64 3.77 -12.79
CA PHE A 104 -8.91 4.23 -12.24
C PHE A 104 -9.69 3.15 -11.49
N VAL A 105 -9.51 1.87 -11.84
CA VAL A 105 -10.12 0.76 -11.10
C VAL A 105 -9.65 0.74 -9.64
N ALA A 106 -8.46 1.30 -9.33
CA ALA A 106 -7.98 1.41 -7.96
C ALA A 106 -8.85 2.34 -7.09
N LEU A 107 -9.66 3.23 -7.67
CA LEU A 107 -10.60 4.06 -6.90
C LEU A 107 -11.66 3.24 -6.15
N THR A 108 -11.87 1.98 -6.54
CA THR A 108 -12.71 1.04 -5.79
C THR A 108 -12.19 0.80 -4.36
N LEU A 109 -10.92 1.10 -4.09
CA LEU A 109 -10.34 1.04 -2.74
C LEU A 109 -10.92 2.06 -1.75
N PHE A 110 -11.63 3.08 -2.23
CA PHE A 110 -12.32 4.03 -1.34
C PHE A 110 -13.69 3.51 -0.90
N LEU A 111 -14.17 2.40 -1.47
CA LEU A 111 -15.41 1.76 -1.03
C LEU A 111 -15.10 0.79 0.13
N PRO A 112 -15.95 0.76 1.18
CA PRO A 112 -15.80 -0.21 2.26
C PRO A 112 -15.88 -1.63 1.70
N PHE A 113 -15.20 -2.57 2.36
CA PHE A 113 -15.03 -3.99 1.96
C PHE A 113 -14.16 -4.20 0.71
N LEU A 114 -14.33 -3.39 -0.34
CA LEU A 114 -13.51 -3.46 -1.55
C LEU A 114 -12.06 -3.03 -1.29
N ASN A 115 -11.85 -2.12 -0.33
CA ASN A 115 -10.54 -1.71 0.15
C ASN A 115 -9.65 -2.88 0.64
N LEU A 116 -10.25 -3.98 1.10
CA LEU A 116 -9.54 -5.19 1.52
C LEU A 116 -9.53 -6.27 0.45
N LEU A 117 -10.66 -6.49 -0.25
CA LEU A 117 -10.78 -7.55 -1.24
C LEU A 117 -9.97 -7.28 -2.52
N VAL A 118 -10.04 -6.05 -3.04
CA VAL A 118 -9.39 -5.71 -4.32
C VAL A 118 -7.86 -5.87 -4.28
N PRO A 119 -7.13 -5.37 -3.26
CA PRO A 119 -5.69 -5.57 -3.15
C PRO A 119 -5.30 -7.06 -3.17
N ILE A 120 -6.01 -7.89 -2.40
CA ILE A 120 -5.74 -9.31 -2.29
C ILE A 120 -5.95 -10.01 -3.64
N ILE A 121 -7.10 -9.79 -4.28
CA ILE A 121 -7.41 -10.38 -5.59
C ILE A 121 -6.34 -9.97 -6.61
N VAL A 122 -6.06 -8.67 -6.71
CA VAL A 122 -5.09 -8.09 -7.65
C VAL A 122 -3.65 -8.58 -7.40
N GLY A 123 -3.32 -8.92 -6.15
CA GLY A 123 -2.06 -9.56 -5.77
C GLY A 123 -1.87 -10.98 -6.31
N PHE A 124 -2.94 -11.76 -6.46
CA PHE A 124 -2.87 -13.14 -6.97
C PHE A 124 -3.02 -13.26 -8.49
N LEU A 125 -3.58 -12.25 -9.14
CA LEU A 125 -3.78 -12.27 -10.59
C LEU A 125 -2.45 -12.40 -11.35
N LYS A 126 -2.46 -13.08 -12.50
CA LYS A 126 -1.27 -13.23 -13.37
C LYS A 126 -0.91 -11.91 -14.04
N SER A 127 0.39 -11.63 -14.16
CA SER A 127 0.94 -10.52 -14.94
C SER A 127 0.70 -10.71 -16.44
N GLN A 128 0.49 -9.61 -17.17
CA GLN A 128 0.40 -9.67 -18.64
C GLN A 128 1.77 -9.95 -19.24
N GLU A 129 1.84 -10.94 -20.13
CA GLU A 129 3.06 -11.27 -20.87
C GLU A 129 3.31 -10.23 -21.98
N GLY A 130 4.58 -9.85 -22.15
CA GLY A 130 4.98 -8.88 -23.16
C GLY A 130 4.72 -7.39 -22.81
N PRO A 131 5.03 -6.49 -23.75
CA PRO A 131 4.89 -5.05 -23.57
C PRO A 131 3.43 -4.61 -23.57
N ASN A 132 3.09 -3.61 -22.73
CA ASN A 132 1.78 -2.96 -22.73
C ASN A 132 1.94 -1.42 -22.67
N LYS A 133 0.82 -0.68 -22.72
CA LYS A 133 0.79 0.79 -22.68
C LYS A 133 1.56 1.41 -21.49
N TYR A 134 1.71 0.67 -20.39
CA TYR A 134 2.30 1.13 -19.14
C TYR A 134 3.77 0.76 -18.98
N GLY A 135 4.32 -0.08 -19.85
CA GLY A 135 5.74 -0.41 -19.86
C GLY A 135 6.06 -1.73 -20.58
N PRO A 136 7.35 -1.94 -20.90
CA PRO A 136 7.78 -3.10 -21.68
C PRO A 136 7.74 -4.42 -20.92
N ALA A 137 7.93 -4.42 -19.60
CA ALA A 137 7.90 -5.62 -18.76
C ALA A 137 7.46 -5.29 -17.31
N SER A 138 7.15 -6.30 -16.50
CA SER A 138 6.93 -6.10 -15.06
C SER A 138 8.20 -5.54 -14.39
N ASN A 139 8.01 -4.76 -13.31
CA ASN A 139 9.08 -4.04 -12.59
C ASN A 139 9.80 -2.98 -13.43
N THR A 140 9.10 -2.36 -14.39
CA THR A 140 9.65 -1.27 -15.20
C THR A 140 8.79 -0.02 -15.13
N ARG A 141 9.44 1.11 -15.35
CA ARG A 141 8.77 2.40 -15.55
C ARG A 141 8.28 2.53 -17.00
N PRO A 142 7.28 3.39 -17.28
CA PRO A 142 6.92 3.71 -18.65
C PRO A 142 8.14 4.24 -19.43
N LEU A 143 8.20 3.91 -20.72
CA LEU A 143 9.27 4.37 -21.60
C LEU A 143 9.32 5.90 -21.63
N GLN A 144 10.54 6.45 -21.71
CA GLN A 144 10.69 7.87 -22.00
C GLN A 144 10.13 8.15 -23.40
N ARG A 145 9.08 8.99 -23.48
CA ARG A 145 8.66 9.55 -24.76
C ARG A 145 9.81 10.42 -25.25
N LYS A 146 10.43 10.08 -26.38
CA LYS A 146 11.37 10.98 -27.07
C LYS A 146 10.59 12.28 -27.31
N LYS A 147 11.08 13.38 -26.74
CA LYS A 147 10.58 14.72 -27.05
C LYS A 147 11.04 15.09 -28.45
#